data_AF-A0A849ZW68-F1
#
_entry.id   AF-A0A849ZW68-F1
#
_cell.length_a   1.000
_cell.length_b   1.000
_cell.length_c   1.000
_cell.angle_alpha   90.00
_cell.angle_beta   90.00
_cell.angle_gamma   90.00
#
_symmetry.space_group_name_H-M   'P 1'
#
loop_
_entity.id
_entity.type
_entity.pdbx_description
1 polymer ?
#
loop_
_entity_poly.entity_id
_entity_poly.type
_entity_poly.pdbx_seq_one_letter_code
_entity_poly.pdbx_strand_id
1 'polypeptide(L)'
;MRRHRSLVCAIFCAVLLLAVPSGFAHDFDRHNDHPLRYLSYPFHALGVFAEYTVTRPIHWLVSQPTWAEIFGHQGQPDDDYWTWRVTP
;
A
#
# COMPACT_ATOMS: atom_id res chain seq x y z
N MET A 1 15.74 1.94 29.77
CA MET A 1 16.60 1.61 28.60
C MET A 1 15.89 0.85 27.48
N ARG A 2 15.13 -0.24 27.74
CA ARG A 2 14.47 -1.04 26.68
C ARG A 2 13.46 -0.26 25.82
N ARG A 3 12.64 0.62 26.42
CA ARG A 3 11.62 1.43 25.72
C ARG A 3 12.21 2.46 24.76
N HIS A 4 13.32 3.12 25.12
CA HIS A 4 13.98 4.09 24.24
C HIS A 4 14.59 3.43 23.01
N ARG A 5 15.15 2.22 23.14
CA ARG A 5 15.69 1.46 22.02
C ARG A 5 14.59 1.03 21.04
N SER A 6 13.42 0.65 21.56
CA SER A 6 12.25 0.34 20.75
C SER A 6 11.68 1.56 20.02
N LEU A 7 11.64 2.73 20.67
CA LEU A 7 11.20 3.98 20.03
C LEU A 7 12.16 4.41 18.92
N VAL A 8 13.47 4.32 19.14
CA VAL A 8 14.47 4.65 18.11
C VAL A 8 14.35 3.71 16.91
N CYS A 9 14.15 2.40 17.13
CA CYS A 9 13.88 1.47 16.03
C CYS A 9 12.60 1.80 15.26
N ALA A 10 11.51 2.12 15.97
CA ALA A 10 10.25 2.47 15.33
C ALA A 10 10.37 3.74 14.47
N ILE A 11 11.05 4.77 14.97
CA ILE A 11 11.31 6.01 14.24
C ILE A 11 12.20 5.75 13.02
N PHE A 12 13.25 4.95 13.17
CA PHE A 12 14.14 4.58 12.06
C PHE A 12 13.38 3.83 10.95
N CYS A 13 12.55 2.85 11.31
CA CYS A 13 11.69 2.16 10.35
C CYS A 13 10.70 3.12 9.66
N ALA A 14 10.09 4.06 10.39
CA ALA A 14 9.17 5.03 9.82
C ALA A 14 9.86 5.98 8.81
N VAL A 15 11.08 6.44 9.11
CA VAL A 15 11.87 7.27 8.19
C VAL A 15 12.25 6.49 6.93
N LEU A 16 12.62 5.21 7.05
CA LEU A 16 12.91 4.36 5.90
C LEU A 16 11.70 4.17 4.98
N LEU A 17 10.50 4.01 5.56
CA LEU A 17 9.25 3.89 4.79
C LEU A 17 8.88 5.17 4.05
N LEU A 18 9.15 6.35 4.65
CA LEU A 18 8.92 7.65 4.02
C LEU A 18 9.94 7.96 2.91
N ALA A 19 11.13 7.37 2.97
CA ALA A 19 12.19 7.57 1.98
C ALA A 19 12.09 6.64 0.76
N VAL A 20 11.08 5.77 0.68
CA VAL A 20 10.87 4.91 -0.49
C VAL A 20 10.44 5.79 -1.67
N PRO A 21 11.26 5.90 -2.73
CA PRO A 21 10.85 6.64 -3.91
C PRO A 21 9.65 5.94 -4.54
N SER A 22 8.61 6.71 -4.90
CA SER A 22 7.49 6.23 -5.71
C SER A 22 7.99 5.96 -7.14
N GLY A 23 8.70 4.86 -7.32
CA GLY A 23 9.16 4.40 -8.62
C GLY A 23 7.97 3.96 -9.45
N PHE A 24 7.57 4.80 -10.41
CA PHE A 24 6.67 4.40 -11.48
C PHE A 24 7.39 3.35 -12.34
N ALA A 25 7.16 2.07 -12.03
CA ALA A 25 7.80 0.93 -12.70
C ALA A 25 7.29 0.70 -14.14
N HIS A 26 6.63 1.68 -14.74
CA HIS A 26 5.99 1.52 -16.05
C HIS A 26 6.99 1.59 -17.20
N ASP A 27 8.07 2.34 -17.04
CA ASP A 27 9.13 2.45 -18.05
C ASP A 27 10.29 1.49 -17.71
N PHE A 28 10.30 0.34 -18.38
CA PHE A 28 11.43 -0.59 -18.31
C PHE A 28 12.63 -0.01 -19.07
N ASP A 29 13.43 0.85 -18.42
CA ASP A 29 14.72 1.27 -18.94
C ASP A 29 15.78 0.20 -18.63
N ARG A 30 16.26 -0.47 -19.68
CA ARG A 30 17.29 -1.52 -19.59
C ARG A 30 18.68 -0.98 -19.24
N HIS A 31 18.90 0.34 -19.32
CA HIS A 31 20.20 0.96 -19.06
C HIS A 31 20.40 1.38 -17.60
N ASN A 32 19.35 1.35 -16.77
CA ASN A 32 19.41 1.72 -15.35
C ASN A 32 19.22 0.49 -14.45
N ASP A 33 20.24 -0.36 -14.39
CA ASP A 33 20.33 -1.47 -13.43
C ASP A 33 20.67 -0.95 -12.03
N HIS A 34 19.72 -0.27 -11.40
CA HIS A 34 19.84 0.12 -10.01
C HIS A 34 19.67 -1.12 -9.11
N PRO A 35 20.62 -1.41 -8.20
CA PRO A 35 20.55 -2.60 -7.35
C PRO A 35 19.31 -2.60 -6.44
N LEU A 36 18.77 -1.43 -6.12
CA LEU A 36 17.52 -1.27 -5.36
C LEU A 36 16.29 -1.81 -6.11
N ARG A 37 16.33 -1.94 -7.45
CA ARG A 37 15.25 -2.56 -8.24
C ARG A 37 15.07 -4.03 -7.88
N TYR A 38 16.14 -4.74 -7.51
CA TYR A 38 16.00 -6.13 -7.07
C TYR A 38 15.25 -6.25 -5.75
N LEU A 39 15.37 -5.24 -4.87
CA LEU A 39 14.61 -5.19 -3.63
C LEU A 39 13.13 -4.84 -3.89
N SER A 40 12.82 -4.09 -4.95
CA SER A 40 11.43 -3.71 -5.23
C SER A 40 10.54 -4.90 -5.58
N TYR A 41 11.07 -5.97 -6.18
CA TYR A 41 10.29 -7.18 -6.50
C TYR A 41 9.67 -7.85 -5.26
N PRO A 42 10.44 -8.25 -4.22
CA PRO A 42 9.86 -8.81 -3.01
C PRO A 42 9.01 -7.78 -2.25
N PHE A 43 9.40 -6.51 -2.22
CA PHE A 43 8.58 -5.47 -1.59
C PHE A 43 7.24 -5.27 -2.29
N HIS A 44 7.20 -5.35 -3.63
CA HIS A 44 5.98 -5.27 -4.40
C HIS A 44 5.06 -6.46 -4.08
N ALA A 45 5.60 -7.68 -4.06
CA ALA A 45 4.83 -8.86 -3.68
C ALA A 45 4.26 -8.76 -2.26
N LEU A 46 5.05 -8.27 -1.30
CA LEU A 46 4.60 -8.01 0.07
C LEU A 46 3.55 -6.90 0.12
N GLY A 47 3.70 -5.85 -0.69
CA GLY A 47 2.75 -4.75 -0.81
C GLY A 47 1.38 -5.24 -1.29
N VAL A 48 1.36 -6.05 -2.35
CA VAL A 48 0.14 -6.70 -2.85
C VAL A 48 -0.46 -7.59 -1.75
N PHE A 49 0.34 -8.42 -1.08
CA PHE A 49 -0.16 -9.26 0.00
C PHE A 49 -0.80 -8.45 1.14
N ALA A 50 -0.14 -7.38 1.59
CA ALA A 50 -0.66 -6.50 2.63
C ALA A 50 -1.93 -5.76 2.16
N GLU A 51 -1.99 -5.39 0.89
CA GLU A 51 -3.18 -4.76 0.31
C GLU A 51 -4.39 -5.69 0.41
N TYR A 52 -4.24 -6.94 -0.02
CA TYR A 52 -5.34 -7.91 -0.02
C TYR A 52 -5.72 -8.41 1.37
N THR A 53 -4.77 -8.49 2.30
CA THR A 53 -5.03 -9.04 3.64
C THR A 53 -5.40 -8.01 4.68
N VAL A 54 -5.00 -6.74 4.49
CA VAL A 54 -5.19 -5.69 5.51
C VAL A 54 -5.99 -4.52 4.95
N THR A 55 -5.48 -3.82 3.93
CA THR A 55 -6.09 -2.54 3.53
C THR A 55 -7.43 -2.73 2.84
N ARG A 56 -7.58 -3.71 1.93
CA ARG A 56 -8.84 -4.00 1.24
C ARG A 56 -9.96 -4.43 2.19
N PRO A 57 -9.75 -5.37 3.14
CA PRO A 57 -10.79 -5.72 4.12
C PRO A 57 -11.22 -4.54 5.00
N ILE A 58 -10.26 -3.73 5.46
CA ILE A 58 -10.57 -2.54 6.28
C ILE A 58 -11.39 -1.54 5.46
N HIS A 59 -10.98 -1.28 4.22
CA HIS A 59 -11.69 -0.37 3.32
C HIS A 59 -13.12 -0.85 3.11
N TRP A 60 -13.32 -2.13 2.74
CA TRP A 60 -14.64 -2.72 2.58
C TRP A 60 -15.52 -2.59 3.82
N LEU A 61 -14.95 -2.76 5.03
CA LEU A 61 -15.67 -2.63 6.28
C LEU A 61 -16.13 -1.19 6.53
N VAL A 62 -15.31 -0.20 6.17
CA VAL A 62 -15.59 1.23 6.34
C VAL A 62 -16.53 1.77 5.25
N SER A 63 -16.50 1.19 4.05
CA SER A 63 -17.36 1.58 2.93
C SER A 63 -18.81 1.13 3.04
N GLN A 64 -19.23 0.50 4.15
CA GLN A 64 -20.62 0.06 4.28
C GLN A 64 -21.58 1.26 4.37
N PRO A 65 -22.78 1.19 3.77
CA PRO A 65 -23.76 2.28 3.79
C PRO A 65 -24.10 2.76 5.20
N THR A 66 -24.12 1.85 6.18
CA THR A 66 -24.40 2.13 7.59
C THR A 66 -23.38 3.08 8.23
N TRP A 67 -22.14 3.10 7.74
CA TRP A 67 -21.07 3.95 8.27
C TRP A 67 -20.81 5.20 7.41
N ALA A 68 -21.60 5.41 6.36
CA ALA A 68 -21.43 6.51 5.42
C ALA A 68 -21.52 7.89 6.11
N GLU A 69 -22.31 8.02 7.16
CA GLU A 69 -22.45 9.28 7.92
C GLU A 69 -21.21 9.60 8.78
N ILE A 70 -20.53 8.58 9.32
CA ILE A 70 -19.35 8.76 10.17
C ILE A 70 -18.08 8.97 9.33
N PHE A 71 -17.94 8.24 8.23
CA PHE A 71 -16.76 8.32 7.37
C PHE A 71 -16.95 9.19 6.13
N GLY A 72 -18.14 9.75 5.91
CA GLY A 72 -18.43 10.68 4.80
C GLY A 72 -18.33 10.07 3.40
N HIS A 73 -18.48 8.75 3.25
CA HIS A 73 -18.35 8.09 1.96
C HIS A 73 -19.67 8.19 1.19
N GLN A 74 -19.67 8.87 0.04
CA GLN A 74 -20.72 8.69 -0.97
C GLN A 74 -20.23 7.59 -1.92
N GLY A 75 -20.92 6.44 -1.93
CA GLY A 75 -20.56 5.31 -2.79
C GLY A 75 -20.53 5.75 -4.27
N GLN A 76 -19.35 5.72 -4.87
CA GLN A 76 -19.18 5.93 -6.30
C GLN A 76 -19.42 4.57 -6.96
N PRO A 77 -20.24 4.43 -8.02
CA PRO A 77 -20.62 3.13 -8.59
C PRO A 77 -19.47 2.26 -9.15
N ASP A 78 -18.24 2.78 -9.14
CA ASP A 78 -17.01 2.10 -9.54
C ASP A 78 -16.17 1.61 -8.34
N ASP A 79 -16.76 1.60 -7.15
CA ASP A 79 -16.13 1.22 -5.90
C ASP A 79 -16.17 -0.28 -5.60
N ASP A 80 -16.49 -1.11 -6.60
CA ASP A 80 -16.48 -2.57 -6.49
C ASP A 80 -15.06 -3.14 -6.35
N TYR A 81 -14.52 -3.12 -5.11
CA TYR A 81 -13.15 -3.49 -4.74
C TYR A 81 -12.76 -4.95 -5.01
N TRP A 82 -13.74 -5.82 -5.27
CA TRP A 82 -13.54 -7.25 -5.54
C TRP A 82 -13.59 -7.60 -7.03
N THR A 83 -13.85 -6.61 -7.89
CA THR A 83 -13.95 -6.83 -9.32
C THR A 83 -12.66 -6.40 -10.00
N TRP A 84 -12.00 -7.33 -10.67
CA TRP A 84 -11.08 -6.99 -11.76
C TRP A 84 -11.96 -6.62 -12.94
N ARG A 85 -11.92 -5.35 -13.37
CA ARG A 85 -12.54 -4.99 -14.65
C ARG A 85 -11.79 -5.71 -15.75
N VAL A 86 -12.42 -6.75 -16.28
CA VAL A 86 -12.05 -7.31 -17.58
C VAL A 86 -12.64 -6.34 -18.60
N THR A 87 -11.92 -5.27 -18.91
CA THR A 87 -12.25 -4.45 -20.07
C THR A 87 -12.02 -5.33 -21.31
N PRO A 88 -13.00 -5.50 -22.21
CA PRO A 88 -12.76 -6.11 -23.51
C PRO A 88 -11.80 -5.27 -24.37
#